data_AF-A0A9R1AXD5-F1
#
_entry.id   AF-A0A9R1AXD5-F1
#
_cell.length_a   1.000
_cell.length_b   1.000
_cell.length_c   1.000
_cell.angle_alpha   90.00
_cell.angle_beta   90.00
_cell.angle_gamma   90.00
#
_symmetry.space_group_name_H-M   'P 1'
#
loop_
_entity.id
_entity.type
_entity.pdbx_description
1 polymer ?
#
loop_
_entity_poly.entity_id
_entity_poly.type
_entity_poly.pdbx_seq_one_letter_code
_entity_poly.pdbx_strand_id
1 'polypeptide(L)'
;MEQCRFCKVSFGSELSNRAPTFDMDLSDFMDGDKPISYEKAKEYFSQDPSQKWAAYVAGTVLVLMTELGVQFTDSMSILVSSSVPEGKGVSSSASVEVATMSAIAAVYGLNIAPRDLAILCQKVENHIVGAPCGVMDQMTSACGEANKLLAMVCQPAEVKELVSIPTHIRFWGLDSGIRHSVGGTDYGSVRVGTYMGRKMIKCAASDLISQSFPSAPTQSCDASEEYEKYGVDLLKSEASLQYLCNLPPHRYEAAYARDIPEFITGDEFKEKYGDHNDAVTVIDPKRSYSVKAPTRHPIYENFRVEAFKALLTAAKTDEQLSALGELMYQCHYSYNACGLGSDGTDRLVNLVQEIQHRKTTSQHEGPSLFGAKITGGGSGGSVCVIGKNSLKSSEEIFEIQKRYKAATGYLPIVFEGSSPGAGKFGYLKIRWRSA
;
A
#
# COMPACT_ATOMS: atom_id res chain seq x y z
N MET A 1 16.23 -11.72 -40.70
CA MET A 1 15.63 -11.93 -39.37
C MET A 1 14.77 -10.71 -39.12
N GLU A 2 13.44 -10.86 -39.20
CA GLU A 2 12.53 -9.77 -38.85
C GLU A 2 12.78 -9.37 -37.40
N GLN A 3 13.03 -8.08 -37.16
CA GLN A 3 13.18 -7.50 -35.83
C GLN A 3 11.93 -7.82 -35.01
N CYS A 4 12.09 -8.45 -33.85
CA CYS A 4 10.97 -8.69 -32.95
C CYS A 4 10.56 -7.39 -32.28
N ARG A 5 9.45 -6.81 -32.72
CA ARG A 5 8.96 -5.52 -32.23
C ARG A 5 8.00 -5.69 -31.06
N PHE A 6 8.12 -4.78 -30.11
CA PHE A 6 7.18 -4.58 -29.03
C PHE A 6 6.39 -3.29 -29.28
N CYS A 7 5.19 -3.42 -29.82
CA CYS A 7 4.31 -2.30 -30.16
C CYS A 7 3.18 -2.18 -29.13
N LYS A 8 2.92 -0.97 -28.63
CA LYS A 8 1.83 -0.69 -27.71
C LYS A 8 0.92 0.40 -28.19
N VAL A 9 -0.35 0.22 -27.86
CA VAL A 9 -1.36 1.26 -27.96
C VAL A 9 -2.07 1.38 -26.61
N SER A 10 -2.06 2.57 -26.02
CA SER A 10 -2.85 2.93 -24.85
C SER A 10 -4.15 3.56 -25.32
N PHE A 11 -5.28 2.88 -25.11
CA PHE A 11 -6.59 3.46 -25.44
C PHE A 11 -6.98 4.48 -24.36
N GLY A 12 -7.39 5.70 -24.74
CA GLY A 12 -7.81 6.77 -23.81
C GLY A 12 -6.74 7.84 -23.49
N SER A 13 -5.66 7.90 -24.26
CA SER A 13 -4.61 8.93 -24.11
C SER A 13 -5.12 10.38 -24.23
N GLU A 14 -6.28 10.61 -24.85
CA GLU A 14 -6.87 11.94 -25.02
C GLU A 14 -7.22 12.65 -23.69
N LEU A 15 -7.22 11.93 -22.56
CA LEU A 15 -7.52 12.47 -21.22
C LEU A 15 -6.26 12.76 -20.38
N SER A 16 -5.06 12.57 -20.92
CA SER A 16 -3.78 12.79 -20.20
C SER A 16 -2.64 13.22 -21.13
N ASN A 17 -1.57 13.86 -20.63
CA ASN A 17 -0.40 14.28 -21.43
C ASN A 17 0.52 13.10 -21.86
N ARG A 18 -0.04 11.95 -22.23
CA ARG A 18 0.72 10.72 -22.57
C ARG A 18 0.67 10.43 -24.06
N ALA A 19 1.76 9.88 -24.58
CA ALA A 19 1.76 9.37 -25.94
C ALA A 19 0.76 8.20 -26.08
N PRO A 20 -0.08 8.18 -27.15
CA PRO A 20 -1.05 7.10 -27.41
C PRO A 20 -0.38 5.77 -27.72
N THR A 21 0.84 5.81 -28.23
CA THR A 21 1.59 4.64 -28.67
C THR A 21 2.99 4.67 -28.09
N PHE A 22 3.55 3.49 -27.95
CA PHE A 22 4.94 3.29 -27.57
C PHE A 22 5.48 2.07 -28.32
N ASP A 23 6.62 2.24 -28.96
CA ASP A 23 7.28 1.20 -29.75
C ASP A 23 8.72 1.06 -29.27
N MET A 24 9.18 -0.19 -29.12
CA MET A 24 10.58 -0.52 -28.88
C MET A 24 10.96 -1.83 -29.55
N ASP A 25 12.25 -2.03 -29.83
CA ASP A 25 12.76 -3.33 -30.25
C ASP A 25 12.99 -4.20 -29.00
N LEU A 26 12.72 -5.49 -29.07
CA LEU A 26 13.09 -6.40 -27.97
C LEU A 26 14.60 -6.44 -27.75
N SER A 27 15.41 -6.14 -28.79
CA SER A 27 16.86 -5.98 -28.63
C SER A 27 17.25 -4.84 -27.71
N ASP A 28 16.38 -3.83 -27.52
CA ASP A 28 16.64 -2.71 -26.60
C ASP A 28 16.64 -3.17 -25.13
N PHE A 29 16.05 -4.33 -24.84
CA PHE A 29 16.15 -4.98 -23.53
C PHE A 29 17.37 -5.87 -23.37
N MET A 30 18.27 -5.94 -24.35
CA MET A 30 19.43 -6.83 -24.33
C MET A 30 20.76 -6.05 -24.29
N ASP A 31 21.68 -6.51 -23.44
CA ASP A 31 23.09 -6.13 -23.40
C ASP A 31 23.92 -7.37 -23.77
N GLY A 32 24.13 -7.56 -25.08
CA GLY A 32 24.62 -8.83 -25.62
C GLY A 32 23.59 -9.94 -25.44
N ASP A 33 23.99 -11.05 -24.82
CA ASP A 33 23.13 -12.22 -24.60
C ASP A 33 22.32 -12.15 -23.29
N LYS A 34 22.41 -11.05 -22.54
CA LYS A 34 21.75 -10.89 -21.24
C LYS A 34 20.77 -9.72 -21.25
N PRO A 35 19.69 -9.78 -20.45
CA PRO A 35 18.82 -8.62 -20.26
C PRO A 35 19.59 -7.43 -19.66
N ILE A 36 19.23 -6.21 -20.05
CA ILE A 36 19.75 -4.98 -19.43
C ILE A 36 19.42 -4.94 -17.92
N SER A 37 20.21 -4.21 -17.14
CA SER A 37 19.90 -4.03 -15.72
C SER A 37 18.64 -3.18 -15.50
N TYR A 38 18.00 -3.32 -14.35
CA TYR A 38 16.83 -2.50 -14.01
C TYR A 38 17.16 -1.01 -13.93
N GLU A 39 18.38 -0.65 -13.53
CA GLU A 39 18.85 0.74 -13.50
C GLU A 39 18.89 1.35 -14.90
N LYS A 40 19.46 0.62 -15.88
CA LYS A 40 19.46 1.04 -17.29
C LYS A 40 18.04 1.21 -17.83
N ALA A 41 17.14 0.28 -17.50
CA ALA A 41 15.73 0.36 -17.92
C ALA A 41 15.02 1.57 -17.29
N LYS A 42 15.24 1.83 -16.00
CA LYS A 42 14.70 3.01 -15.30
C LYS A 42 15.19 4.31 -15.93
N GLU A 43 16.49 4.40 -16.21
CA GLU A 43 17.07 5.55 -16.90
C GLU A 43 16.40 5.77 -18.25
N TYR A 44 16.29 4.71 -19.07
CA TYR A 44 15.63 4.76 -20.37
C TYR A 44 14.19 5.30 -20.29
N PHE A 45 13.33 4.70 -19.45
CA PHE A 45 11.94 5.14 -19.32
C PHE A 45 11.77 6.50 -18.62
N SER A 46 12.81 7.02 -17.98
CA SER A 46 12.78 8.33 -17.34
C SER A 46 13.06 9.50 -18.29
N GLN A 47 13.63 9.24 -19.48
CA GLN A 47 14.06 10.27 -20.43
C GLN A 47 12.90 11.08 -21.01
N ASP A 48 11.80 10.40 -21.35
CA ASP A 48 10.59 11.04 -21.88
C ASP A 48 9.43 10.90 -20.89
N PRO A 49 9.04 11.99 -20.19
CA PRO A 49 7.90 11.99 -19.29
C PRO A 49 6.58 11.49 -19.91
N SER A 50 6.39 11.69 -21.22
CA SER A 50 5.18 11.28 -21.94
C SER A 50 5.09 9.76 -22.14
N GLN A 51 6.22 9.06 -22.02
CA GLN A 51 6.36 7.61 -22.22
C GLN A 51 6.54 6.85 -20.91
N LYS A 52 6.59 7.51 -19.75
CA LYS A 52 6.73 6.86 -18.44
C LYS A 52 5.70 5.75 -18.18
N TRP A 53 4.49 5.89 -18.71
CA TRP A 53 3.46 4.86 -18.57
C TRP A 53 3.85 3.53 -19.23
N ALA A 54 4.69 3.57 -20.27
CA ALA A 54 5.16 2.38 -20.96
C ALA A 54 6.01 1.49 -20.05
N ALA A 55 6.66 2.04 -19.02
CA ALA A 55 7.47 1.29 -18.07
C ALA A 55 6.66 0.20 -17.33
N TYR A 56 5.43 0.49 -16.93
CA TYR A 56 4.54 -0.47 -16.25
C TYR A 56 4.22 -1.71 -17.11
N VAL A 57 4.22 -1.55 -18.44
CA VAL A 57 3.89 -2.63 -19.39
C VAL A 57 5.16 -3.28 -19.92
N ALA A 58 6.14 -2.50 -20.40
CA ALA A 58 7.38 -3.03 -20.97
C ALA A 58 8.25 -3.68 -19.89
N GLY A 59 8.25 -3.10 -18.69
CA GLY A 59 9.00 -3.64 -17.57
C GLY A 59 8.57 -5.05 -17.19
N THR A 60 7.32 -5.46 -17.47
CA THR A 60 6.90 -6.85 -17.25
C THR A 60 7.69 -7.83 -18.12
N VAL A 61 8.00 -7.46 -19.37
CA VAL A 61 8.83 -8.26 -20.29
C VAL A 61 10.23 -8.41 -19.72
N LEU A 62 10.87 -7.28 -19.35
CA LEU A 62 12.21 -7.29 -18.78
C LEU A 62 12.28 -8.10 -17.49
N VAL A 63 11.32 -7.96 -16.59
CA VAL A 63 11.25 -8.74 -15.34
C VAL A 63 11.11 -10.23 -15.63
N LEU A 64 10.27 -10.64 -16.59
CA LEU A 64 10.15 -12.06 -16.97
C LEU A 64 11.44 -12.61 -17.58
N MET A 65 12.17 -11.82 -18.37
CA MET A 65 13.48 -12.19 -18.91
C MET A 65 14.52 -12.37 -17.79
N THR A 66 14.59 -11.41 -16.88
CA THR A 66 15.61 -11.36 -15.83
C THR A 66 15.35 -12.38 -14.71
N GLU A 67 14.11 -12.51 -14.25
CA GLU A 67 13.78 -13.32 -13.07
C GLU A 67 13.44 -14.76 -13.42
N LEU A 68 12.82 -15.00 -14.58
CA LEU A 68 12.37 -16.32 -15.01
C LEU A 68 13.13 -16.85 -16.25
N GLY A 69 14.07 -16.09 -16.80
CA GLY A 69 14.87 -16.51 -17.95
C GLY A 69 14.10 -16.62 -19.26
N VAL A 70 12.90 -16.02 -19.34
CA VAL A 70 12.01 -16.14 -20.50
C VAL A 70 12.68 -15.52 -21.73
N GLN A 71 12.70 -16.29 -22.82
CA GLN A 71 13.21 -15.81 -24.11
C GLN A 71 12.02 -15.46 -25.02
N PHE A 72 11.95 -14.20 -25.42
CA PHE A 72 10.92 -13.70 -26.32
C PHE A 72 11.46 -13.71 -27.75
N THR A 73 10.99 -14.65 -28.57
CA THR A 73 11.45 -14.86 -29.96
C THR A 73 10.49 -14.32 -31.02
N ASP A 74 9.30 -13.88 -30.61
CA ASP A 74 8.26 -13.37 -31.48
C ASP A 74 7.96 -11.90 -31.15
N SER A 75 7.53 -11.15 -32.16
CA SER A 75 6.97 -9.81 -31.95
C SER A 75 5.67 -9.91 -31.14
N MET A 76 5.39 -8.89 -30.34
CA MET A 76 4.12 -8.80 -29.63
C MET A 76 3.52 -7.40 -29.70
N SER A 77 2.20 -7.36 -29.86
CA SER A 77 1.40 -6.14 -29.85
C SER A 77 0.47 -6.17 -28.66
N ILE A 78 0.55 -5.16 -27.79
CA ILE A 78 -0.25 -5.07 -26.57
C ILE A 78 -1.16 -3.85 -26.65
N LEU A 79 -2.47 -4.09 -26.57
CA LEU A 79 -3.48 -3.06 -26.39
C LEU A 79 -3.89 -3.01 -24.92
N VAL A 80 -3.73 -1.85 -24.28
CA VAL A 80 -4.19 -1.64 -22.90
C VAL A 80 -5.50 -0.87 -22.90
N SER A 81 -6.50 -1.43 -22.24
CA SER A 81 -7.79 -0.79 -21.96
C SER A 81 -8.13 -1.01 -20.49
N SER A 82 -8.36 0.09 -19.76
CA SER A 82 -8.64 0.07 -18.33
C SER A 82 -9.76 1.03 -17.98
N SER A 83 -10.68 0.57 -17.13
CA SER A 83 -11.72 1.40 -16.51
C SER A 83 -11.37 1.80 -15.07
N VAL A 84 -10.20 1.40 -14.56
CA VAL A 84 -9.75 1.77 -13.21
C VAL A 84 -9.25 3.22 -13.23
N PRO A 85 -9.86 4.14 -12.46
CA PRO A 85 -9.48 5.55 -12.51
C PRO A 85 -8.03 5.80 -12.10
N GLU A 86 -7.33 6.58 -12.92
CA GLU A 86 -5.91 6.85 -12.72
C GLU A 86 -5.66 7.85 -11.60
N GLY A 87 -4.66 7.55 -10.75
CA GLY A 87 -4.19 8.48 -9.72
C GLY A 87 -5.21 8.76 -8.61
N LYS A 88 -6.23 7.90 -8.45
CA LYS A 88 -7.28 8.05 -7.43
C LYS A 88 -7.07 7.19 -6.17
N GLY A 89 -5.91 6.55 -6.04
CA GLY A 89 -5.61 5.68 -4.89
C GLY A 89 -6.34 4.33 -4.93
N VAL A 90 -6.68 3.85 -6.13
CA VAL A 90 -7.37 2.57 -6.37
C VAL A 90 -6.50 1.59 -7.19
N SER A 91 -5.17 1.70 -7.07
CA SER A 91 -4.21 0.74 -7.62
C SER A 91 -4.24 0.56 -9.14
N SER A 92 -4.41 1.66 -9.90
CA SER A 92 -4.45 1.62 -11.37
C SER A 92 -3.13 1.17 -12.02
N SER A 93 -1.97 1.42 -11.39
CA SER A 93 -0.67 0.95 -11.88
C SER A 93 -0.55 -0.57 -11.75
N ALA A 94 -0.76 -1.08 -10.54
CA ALA A 94 -0.71 -2.51 -10.26
C ALA A 94 -1.69 -3.32 -11.11
N SER A 95 -2.90 -2.81 -11.39
CA SER A 95 -3.87 -3.52 -12.24
C SER A 95 -3.37 -3.68 -13.68
N VAL A 96 -2.69 -2.66 -14.22
CA VAL A 96 -2.10 -2.71 -15.57
C VAL A 96 -0.91 -3.68 -15.61
N GLU A 97 -0.03 -3.64 -14.61
CA GLU A 97 1.11 -4.58 -14.50
C GLU A 97 0.62 -6.03 -14.42
N VAL A 98 -0.31 -6.30 -13.50
CA VAL A 98 -0.84 -7.65 -13.26
C VAL A 98 -1.58 -8.17 -14.47
N ALA A 99 -2.42 -7.35 -15.13
CA ALA A 99 -3.13 -7.76 -16.33
C ALA A 99 -2.17 -8.05 -17.49
N THR A 100 -1.17 -7.18 -17.70
CA THR A 100 -0.16 -7.35 -18.76
C THR A 100 0.65 -8.62 -18.54
N MET A 101 1.20 -8.81 -17.34
CA MET A 101 2.02 -9.98 -17.02
C MET A 101 1.21 -11.27 -17.09
N SER A 102 -0.05 -11.26 -16.64
CA SER A 102 -0.96 -12.41 -16.75
C SER A 102 -1.22 -12.78 -18.22
N ALA A 103 -1.43 -11.80 -19.09
CA ALA A 103 -1.64 -12.03 -20.52
C ALA A 103 -0.38 -12.60 -21.20
N ILE A 104 0.80 -12.05 -20.90
CA ILE A 104 2.08 -12.56 -21.43
C ILE A 104 2.31 -13.99 -20.94
N ALA A 105 2.14 -14.26 -19.64
CA ALA A 105 2.28 -15.60 -19.09
C ALA A 105 1.35 -16.61 -19.78
N ALA A 106 0.09 -16.23 -20.05
CA ALA A 106 -0.87 -17.08 -20.75
C ALA A 106 -0.54 -17.37 -22.22
N VAL A 107 0.02 -16.38 -22.93
CA VAL A 107 0.43 -16.54 -24.34
C VAL A 107 1.62 -17.50 -24.44
N TYR A 108 2.62 -17.30 -23.58
CA TYR A 108 3.89 -18.05 -23.56
C TYR A 108 3.83 -19.35 -22.74
N GLY A 109 2.69 -19.66 -22.13
CA GLY A 109 2.49 -20.90 -21.37
C GLY A 109 3.26 -20.95 -20.04
N LEU A 110 3.57 -19.79 -19.46
CA LEU A 110 4.25 -19.68 -18.16
C LEU A 110 3.25 -19.98 -17.04
N ASN A 111 3.58 -20.94 -16.18
CA ASN A 111 2.79 -21.25 -14.99
C ASN A 111 3.31 -20.46 -13.78
N ILE A 112 2.77 -19.27 -13.55
CA ILE A 112 3.15 -18.38 -12.46
C ILE A 112 1.99 -18.31 -11.46
N ALA A 113 2.25 -18.62 -10.19
CA ALA A 113 1.23 -18.50 -9.15
C ALA A 113 0.84 -17.02 -8.95
N PRO A 114 -0.43 -16.70 -8.62
CA PRO A 114 -0.88 -15.30 -8.49
C PRO A 114 -0.05 -14.45 -7.53
N ARG A 115 0.41 -15.05 -6.43
CA ARG A 115 1.32 -14.42 -5.47
C ARG A 115 2.66 -14.04 -6.10
N ASP A 116 3.27 -14.97 -6.82
CA ASP A 116 4.59 -14.75 -7.40
C ASP A 116 4.50 -13.75 -8.56
N LEU A 117 3.40 -13.78 -9.32
CA LEU A 117 3.08 -12.77 -10.33
C LEU A 117 2.99 -11.38 -9.70
N ALA A 118 2.30 -11.23 -8.56
CA ALA A 118 2.23 -9.96 -7.85
C ALA A 118 3.61 -9.45 -7.38
N ILE A 119 4.49 -10.34 -6.91
CA ILE A 119 5.86 -10.00 -6.50
C ILE A 119 6.69 -9.54 -7.72
N LEU A 120 6.56 -10.22 -8.86
CA LEU A 120 7.21 -9.82 -10.11
C LEU A 120 6.71 -8.45 -10.60
N CYS A 121 5.40 -8.20 -10.53
CA CYS A 121 4.84 -6.87 -10.83
C CYS A 121 5.40 -5.80 -9.88
N GLN A 122 5.52 -6.08 -8.58
CA GLN A 122 6.11 -5.13 -7.64
C GLN A 122 7.57 -4.77 -7.99
N LYS A 123 8.33 -5.71 -8.57
CA LYS A 123 9.68 -5.42 -9.08
C LYS A 123 9.66 -4.44 -10.25
N VAL A 124 8.64 -4.51 -11.13
CA VAL A 124 8.45 -3.54 -12.22
C VAL A 124 8.29 -2.14 -11.63
N GLU A 125 7.36 -1.97 -10.68
CA GLU A 125 7.06 -0.66 -10.09
C GLU A 125 8.25 -0.08 -9.30
N ASN A 126 8.93 -0.91 -8.51
CA ASN A 126 10.06 -0.47 -7.69
C ASN A 126 11.33 -0.18 -8.51
N HIS A 127 11.73 -1.11 -9.39
CA HIS A 127 13.05 -1.06 -10.02
C HIS A 127 13.05 -0.36 -11.38
N ILE A 128 11.97 -0.47 -12.15
CA ILE A 128 11.91 0.07 -13.52
C ILE A 128 11.16 1.40 -13.53
N VAL A 129 9.97 1.46 -12.93
CA VAL A 129 9.22 2.73 -12.82
C VAL A 129 9.89 3.66 -11.79
N GLY A 130 10.46 3.08 -10.73
CA GLY A 130 11.16 3.81 -9.67
C GLY A 130 10.25 4.33 -8.56
N ALA A 131 9.03 3.80 -8.43
CA ALA A 131 8.10 4.16 -7.37
C ALA A 131 8.32 3.23 -6.15
N PRO A 132 8.64 3.75 -4.95
CA PRO A 132 9.04 2.95 -3.79
C PRO A 132 7.83 2.33 -3.05
N CYS A 133 7.03 1.52 -3.74
CA CYS A 133 5.76 0.98 -3.26
C CYS A 133 5.90 -0.36 -2.51
N GLY A 134 4.93 -0.60 -1.62
CA GLY A 134 4.70 -1.93 -1.04
C GLY A 134 4.05 -2.90 -2.03
N VAL A 135 3.81 -4.13 -1.61
CA VAL A 135 3.31 -5.24 -2.46
C VAL A 135 1.78 -5.37 -2.45
N MET A 136 1.10 -4.59 -1.60
CA MET A 136 -0.33 -4.76 -1.30
C MET A 136 -1.22 -4.61 -2.53
N ASP A 137 -0.93 -3.63 -3.39
CA ASP A 137 -1.73 -3.31 -4.57
C ASP A 137 -1.70 -4.45 -5.60
N GLN A 138 -0.50 -4.93 -5.92
CA GLN A 138 -0.30 -6.09 -6.79
C GLN A 138 -0.94 -7.35 -6.21
N MET A 139 -0.77 -7.59 -4.90
CA MET A 139 -1.34 -8.77 -4.23
C MET A 139 -2.86 -8.75 -4.22
N THR A 140 -3.46 -7.60 -3.97
CA THR A 140 -4.93 -7.44 -4.03
C THR A 140 -5.44 -7.65 -5.44
N SER A 141 -4.74 -7.10 -6.44
CA SER A 141 -5.11 -7.24 -7.86
C SER A 141 -4.96 -8.68 -8.36
N ALA A 142 -3.95 -9.42 -7.92
CA ALA A 142 -3.71 -10.80 -8.36
C ALA A 142 -4.50 -11.86 -7.57
N CYS A 143 -4.54 -11.73 -6.24
CA CYS A 143 -5.01 -12.76 -5.32
C CYS A 143 -6.41 -12.50 -4.71
N GLY A 144 -7.01 -11.34 -5.00
CA GLY A 144 -8.32 -10.97 -4.45
C GLY A 144 -9.44 -11.96 -4.81
N GLU A 145 -10.48 -11.98 -4.00
CA GLU A 145 -11.71 -12.71 -4.31
C GLU A 145 -12.93 -11.84 -4.07
N ALA A 146 -13.96 -12.03 -4.91
CA ALA A 146 -15.23 -11.34 -4.73
C ALA A 146 -15.82 -11.62 -3.33
N ASN A 147 -16.30 -10.56 -2.69
CA ASN A 147 -16.91 -10.49 -1.36
C ASN A 147 -15.99 -10.92 -0.21
N LYS A 148 -14.66 -10.80 -0.39
CA LYS A 148 -13.67 -11.08 0.65
C LYS A 148 -12.62 -9.98 0.75
N LEU A 149 -12.14 -9.72 1.96
CA LEU A 149 -10.93 -8.94 2.21
C LEU A 149 -9.70 -9.86 2.22
N LEU A 150 -8.58 -9.37 1.70
CA LEU A 150 -7.31 -10.10 1.66
C LEU A 150 -6.48 -9.76 2.91
N ALA A 151 -6.44 -10.67 3.89
CA ALA A 151 -5.54 -10.53 5.04
C ALA A 151 -4.16 -11.06 4.65
N MET A 152 -3.13 -10.22 4.75
CA MET A 152 -1.78 -10.55 4.29
C MET A 152 -0.69 -9.94 5.16
N VAL A 153 0.51 -10.50 5.07
CA VAL A 153 1.74 -9.93 5.61
C VAL A 153 2.59 -9.45 4.44
N CYS A 154 2.99 -8.17 4.43
CA CYS A 154 3.72 -7.58 3.32
C CYS A 154 5.14 -8.12 3.14
N GLN A 155 5.75 -8.65 4.20
CA GLN A 155 7.08 -9.28 4.16
C GLN A 155 7.01 -10.59 4.98
N PRO A 156 7.06 -11.77 4.33
CA PRO A 156 7.55 -12.03 2.97
C PRO A 156 6.47 -12.03 1.85
N ALA A 157 5.48 -11.14 1.89
CA ALA A 157 4.37 -11.09 0.93
C ALA A 157 3.50 -12.36 0.95
N GLU A 158 2.94 -12.70 2.11
CA GLU A 158 2.14 -13.91 2.32
C GLU A 158 0.65 -13.57 2.49
N VAL A 159 -0.22 -14.27 1.75
CA VAL A 159 -1.66 -14.24 2.01
C VAL A 159 -1.94 -15.15 3.20
N LYS A 160 -2.39 -14.58 4.32
CA LYS A 160 -2.80 -15.35 5.50
C LYS A 160 -4.19 -15.95 5.31
N GLU A 161 -5.13 -15.13 4.87
CA GLU A 161 -6.55 -15.51 4.81
C GLU A 161 -7.33 -14.63 3.83
N LEU A 162 -8.38 -15.19 3.25
CA LEU A 162 -9.44 -14.44 2.57
C LEU A 162 -10.67 -14.35 3.47
N VAL A 163 -10.88 -13.18 4.07
CA VAL A 163 -11.90 -12.96 5.10
C VAL A 163 -13.20 -12.52 4.44
N SER A 164 -14.25 -13.35 4.53
CA SER A 164 -15.56 -13.04 3.95
C SER A 164 -16.16 -11.77 4.56
N ILE A 165 -16.64 -10.87 3.70
CA ILE A 165 -17.38 -9.68 4.12
C ILE A 165 -18.79 -10.13 4.54
N PRO A 166 -19.21 -9.91 5.80
CA PRO A 166 -20.55 -10.28 6.23
C PRO A 166 -21.63 -9.56 5.43
N THR A 167 -22.74 -10.24 5.14
CA THR A 167 -23.80 -9.74 4.25
C THR A 167 -24.51 -8.49 4.75
N HIS A 168 -24.44 -8.19 6.05
CA HIS A 168 -25.00 -6.96 6.64
C HIS A 168 -24.06 -5.76 6.55
N ILE A 169 -22.82 -5.95 6.08
CA ILE A 169 -21.80 -4.91 5.96
C ILE A 169 -21.57 -4.60 4.48
N ARG A 170 -21.36 -3.32 4.17
CA ARG A 170 -20.94 -2.86 2.85
C ARG A 170 -19.85 -1.80 2.98
N PHE A 171 -18.97 -1.77 1.98
CA PHE A 171 -17.93 -0.77 1.82
C PHE A 171 -18.19 0.08 0.58
N TRP A 172 -17.87 1.36 0.67
CA TRP A 172 -17.86 2.29 -0.46
C TRP A 172 -16.52 3.02 -0.53
N GLY A 173 -16.03 3.28 -1.73
CA GLY A 173 -14.93 4.20 -1.97
C GLY A 173 -15.46 5.53 -2.48
N LEU A 174 -14.91 6.65 -2.02
CA LEU A 174 -15.18 7.98 -2.56
C LEU A 174 -13.87 8.68 -2.93
N ASP A 175 -13.71 9.02 -4.20
CA ASP A 175 -12.56 9.77 -4.69
C ASP A 175 -12.67 11.26 -4.30
N SER A 176 -11.66 11.80 -3.61
CA SER A 176 -11.62 13.20 -3.19
C SER A 176 -11.41 14.20 -4.34
N GLY A 177 -10.94 13.73 -5.50
CA GLY A 177 -10.52 14.59 -6.61
C GLY A 177 -9.09 15.10 -6.49
N ILE A 178 -8.46 14.97 -5.31
CA ILE A 178 -7.10 15.43 -5.04
C ILE A 178 -6.11 14.34 -5.45
N ARG A 179 -5.12 14.71 -6.28
CA ARG A 179 -4.03 13.80 -6.67
C ARG A 179 -2.94 13.79 -5.59
N HIS A 180 -2.33 12.63 -5.38
CA HIS A 180 -1.27 12.38 -4.39
C HIS A 180 -0.07 13.36 -4.47
N SER A 181 0.12 14.07 -5.59
CA SER A 181 1.29 14.92 -5.84
C SER A 181 1.17 16.37 -5.31
N VAL A 182 0.07 16.77 -4.67
CA VAL A 182 -0.21 18.20 -4.39
C VAL A 182 -0.49 18.50 -2.90
N GLY A 183 -0.78 17.51 -2.05
CA GLY A 183 -1.45 17.78 -0.77
C GLY A 183 -0.63 17.69 0.53
N GLY A 184 0.60 17.15 0.54
CA GLY A 184 1.27 16.81 1.82
C GLY A 184 2.76 16.54 1.72
N THR A 185 3.33 15.98 2.80
CA THR A 185 4.74 15.54 2.82
C THR A 185 4.94 14.43 1.80
N ASP A 186 6.05 14.42 1.05
CA ASP A 186 6.33 13.33 0.13
C ASP A 186 6.48 12.01 0.90
N TYR A 187 5.90 10.94 0.36
CA TYR A 187 5.93 9.59 0.94
C TYR A 187 7.35 9.14 1.33
N GLY A 188 8.35 9.52 0.54
CA GLY A 188 9.75 9.20 0.80
C GLY A 188 10.22 9.71 2.16
N SER A 189 9.80 10.90 2.55
CA SER A 189 10.21 11.51 3.82
C SER A 189 9.54 10.90 5.03
N VAL A 190 8.28 10.51 4.90
CA VAL A 190 7.57 9.75 5.93
C VAL A 190 8.21 8.37 6.11
N ARG A 191 8.63 7.74 5.01
CA ARG A 191 9.42 6.50 5.06
C ARG A 191 10.75 6.70 5.77
N VAL A 192 11.51 7.75 5.45
CA VAL A 192 12.77 8.06 6.17
C VAL A 192 12.51 8.20 7.66
N GLY A 193 11.53 9.01 8.06
CA GLY A 193 11.13 9.19 9.46
C GLY A 193 10.75 7.89 10.18
N THR A 194 10.04 7.00 9.48
CA THR A 194 9.66 5.67 9.99
C THR A 194 10.90 4.83 10.31
N TYR A 195 11.86 4.78 9.38
CA TYR A 195 13.08 3.99 9.55
C TYR A 195 14.06 4.64 10.56
N MET A 196 14.07 5.97 10.66
CA MET A 196 14.78 6.69 11.73
C MET A 196 14.28 6.26 13.11
N GLY A 197 12.97 6.24 13.34
CA GLY A 197 12.44 5.80 14.63
C GLY A 197 12.65 4.31 14.92
N ARG A 198 12.60 3.45 13.88
CA ARG A 198 13.03 2.05 14.02
C ARG A 198 14.47 1.97 14.51
N LYS A 199 15.39 2.75 13.93
CA LYS A 199 16.80 2.79 14.34
C LYS A 199 16.93 3.26 15.79
N MET A 200 16.21 4.32 16.19
CA MET A 200 16.20 4.82 17.57
C MET A 200 15.75 3.75 18.57
N ILE A 201 14.68 3.00 18.27
CA ILE A 201 14.20 1.90 19.12
C ILE A 201 15.27 0.81 19.26
N LYS A 202 15.92 0.42 18.15
CA LYS A 202 16.99 -0.60 18.19
C LYS A 202 18.18 -0.17 19.05
N CYS A 203 18.62 1.08 18.90
CA CYS A 203 19.68 1.65 19.72
C CYS A 203 19.28 1.68 21.20
N ALA A 204 18.10 2.22 21.53
CA ALA A 204 17.61 2.29 22.91
C ALA A 204 17.50 0.89 23.55
N ALA A 205 16.99 -0.10 22.81
CA ALA A 205 16.96 -1.49 23.29
C ALA A 205 18.36 -2.05 23.56
N SER A 206 19.34 -1.74 22.68
CA SER A 206 20.74 -2.18 22.84
C SER A 206 21.43 -1.52 24.05
N ASP A 207 21.12 -0.26 24.30
CA ASP A 207 21.63 0.48 25.46
C ASP A 207 21.05 -0.10 26.77
N LEU A 208 19.75 -0.42 26.80
CA LEU A 208 19.10 -1.07 27.95
C LEU A 208 19.71 -2.45 28.27
N ILE A 209 20.07 -3.24 27.26
CA ILE A 209 20.80 -4.51 27.44
C ILE A 209 22.15 -4.26 28.12
N SER A 210 22.88 -3.25 27.63
CA SER A 210 24.23 -2.92 28.11
C SER A 210 24.21 -2.40 29.56
N GLN A 211 23.20 -1.61 29.94
CA GLN A 211 23.03 -1.08 31.29
C GLN A 211 22.60 -2.15 32.31
N SER A 212 21.85 -3.16 31.88
CA SER A 212 21.36 -4.22 32.77
C SER A 212 22.46 -5.23 33.15
N PHE A 213 23.55 -5.33 32.37
CA PHE A 213 24.63 -6.28 32.59
C PHE A 213 26.02 -5.69 32.30
N PRO A 214 26.56 -4.82 33.17
CA PRO A 214 28.00 -4.57 33.18
C PRO A 214 28.70 -5.88 33.54
N SER A 215 29.59 -6.35 32.68
CA SER A 215 30.33 -7.61 32.77
C SER A 215 30.86 -7.95 34.19
N ALA A 216 30.06 -8.69 34.98
CA ALA A 216 30.46 -9.35 36.22
C ALA A 216 29.51 -10.52 36.54
N PRO A 217 30.00 -11.70 36.94
CA PRO A 217 29.15 -12.84 37.28
C PRO A 217 28.67 -12.72 38.72
N THR A 218 27.36 -12.68 38.94
CA THR A 218 26.79 -12.93 40.27
C THR A 218 25.78 -14.08 40.17
N GLN A 219 26.04 -15.11 40.95
CA GLN A 219 25.18 -16.29 41.11
C GLN A 219 24.10 -15.98 42.15
N SER A 220 22.82 -16.16 41.80
CA SER A 220 21.78 -16.52 42.76
C SER A 220 20.53 -17.06 42.05
N CYS A 221 20.10 -18.25 42.48
CA CYS A 221 19.05 -19.08 41.92
C CYS A 221 17.59 -18.65 42.22
N ASP A 222 16.69 -19.16 41.37
CA ASP A 222 15.23 -19.32 41.46
C ASP A 222 14.32 -18.10 41.19
N ALA A 223 13.49 -18.25 40.15
CA ALA A 223 12.47 -17.35 39.60
C ALA A 223 12.92 -15.98 39.08
N SER A 224 13.76 -15.23 39.80
CA SER A 224 14.27 -13.91 39.36
C SER A 224 15.08 -14.01 38.07
N GLU A 225 15.89 -15.06 37.91
CA GLU A 225 16.69 -15.31 36.71
C GLU A 225 15.81 -15.54 35.46
N GLU A 226 14.64 -16.18 35.58
CA GLU A 226 13.74 -16.40 34.43
C GLU A 226 13.06 -15.11 33.97
N TYR A 227 12.61 -14.27 34.91
CA TYR A 227 12.03 -12.96 34.60
C TYR A 227 13.07 -12.00 34.01
N GLU A 228 14.29 -11.98 34.57
CA GLU A 228 15.40 -11.19 34.04
C GLU A 228 15.81 -11.67 32.64
N LYS A 229 15.91 -13.00 32.44
CA LYS A 229 16.21 -13.60 31.14
C LYS A 229 15.14 -13.29 30.10
N TYR A 230 13.85 -13.38 30.46
CA TYR A 230 12.76 -13.03 29.56
C TYR A 230 12.79 -11.55 29.16
N GLY A 231 13.08 -10.66 30.11
CA GLY A 231 13.29 -9.23 29.83
C GLY A 231 14.46 -8.97 28.88
N VAL A 232 15.56 -9.71 29.05
CA VAL A 232 16.73 -9.64 28.16
C VAL A 232 16.41 -10.14 26.76
N ASP A 233 15.73 -11.26 26.61
CA ASP A 233 15.40 -11.82 25.30
C ASP A 233 14.41 -10.93 24.54
N LEU A 234 13.48 -10.29 25.26
CA LEU A 234 12.62 -9.25 24.70
C LEU A 234 13.46 -8.08 24.17
N LEU A 235 14.37 -7.53 24.98
CA LEU A 235 15.24 -6.43 24.55
C LEU A 235 16.13 -6.82 23.36
N LYS A 236 16.65 -8.05 23.30
CA LYS A 236 17.41 -8.56 22.13
C LYS A 236 16.55 -8.59 20.88
N SER A 237 15.28 -8.99 20.99
CA SER A 237 14.34 -8.95 19.86
C SER A 237 14.07 -7.52 19.37
N GLU A 238 14.00 -6.57 20.31
CA GLU A 238 13.80 -5.13 20.01
C GLU A 238 15.05 -4.49 19.43
N ALA A 239 16.24 -4.87 19.90
CA ALA A 239 17.53 -4.46 19.36
C ALA A 239 17.76 -4.96 17.93
N SER A 240 17.18 -6.12 17.58
CA SER A 240 17.23 -6.73 16.25
C SER A 240 15.99 -6.45 15.38
N LEU A 241 15.08 -5.59 15.85
CA LEU A 241 13.79 -5.31 15.23
C LEU A 241 13.93 -4.95 13.75
N GLN A 242 13.35 -5.77 12.88
CA GLN A 242 13.35 -5.52 11.44
C GLN A 242 12.19 -4.63 11.02
N TYR A 243 11.02 -4.81 11.63
CA TYR A 243 9.79 -4.10 11.26
C TYR A 243 9.07 -3.58 12.49
N LEU A 244 8.67 -2.31 12.45
CA LEU A 244 7.96 -1.66 13.56
C LEU A 244 6.63 -2.35 13.90
N CYS A 245 5.95 -2.94 12.91
CA CYS A 245 4.70 -3.69 13.15
C CYS A 245 4.85 -4.90 14.08
N ASN A 246 6.08 -5.39 14.30
CA ASN A 246 6.37 -6.48 15.23
C ASN A 246 6.48 -6.02 16.69
N LEU A 247 6.47 -4.71 16.94
CA LEU A 247 6.47 -4.15 18.28
C LEU A 247 5.02 -3.93 18.75
N PRO A 248 4.60 -4.44 19.93
CA PRO A 248 3.25 -4.18 20.44
C PRO A 248 3.05 -2.72 20.88
N PRO A 249 1.84 -2.15 20.74
CA PRO A 249 1.54 -0.77 21.16
C PRO A 249 1.88 -0.47 22.62
N HIS A 250 1.49 -1.36 23.55
CA HIS A 250 1.77 -1.16 24.99
C HIS A 250 3.28 -1.08 25.28
N ARG A 251 4.07 -1.87 24.54
CA ARG A 251 5.52 -1.93 24.71
C ARG A 251 6.18 -0.66 24.18
N TYR A 252 5.71 -0.17 23.03
CA TYR A 252 6.12 1.13 22.48
C TYR A 252 5.87 2.28 23.46
N GLU A 253 4.66 2.38 24.03
CA GLU A 253 4.31 3.46 24.96
C GLU A 253 5.13 3.41 26.25
N ALA A 254 5.32 2.21 26.80
CA ALA A 254 6.02 2.03 28.06
C ALA A 254 7.53 2.31 27.95
N ALA A 255 8.16 1.97 26.82
CA ALA A 255 9.62 1.96 26.71
C ALA A 255 10.22 3.01 25.78
N TYR A 256 9.51 3.46 24.75
CA TYR A 256 10.14 4.22 23.65
C TYR A 256 9.43 5.52 23.29
N ALA A 257 8.11 5.60 23.43
CA ALA A 257 7.32 6.71 22.91
C ALA A 257 7.73 8.09 23.45
N ARG A 258 8.21 8.15 24.69
CA ARG A 258 8.65 9.40 25.34
C ARG A 258 9.94 9.95 24.72
N ASP A 259 10.85 9.07 24.33
CA ASP A 259 12.22 9.44 23.99
C ASP A 259 12.41 9.62 22.47
N ILE A 260 11.39 9.27 21.68
CA ILE A 260 11.34 9.55 20.24
C ILE A 260 10.85 10.99 19.99
N PRO A 261 11.66 11.85 19.34
CA PRO A 261 11.30 13.23 19.11
C PRO A 261 10.25 13.36 18.01
N GLU A 262 9.46 14.45 18.06
CA GLU A 262 8.50 14.76 16.99
C GLU A 262 9.23 14.97 15.64
N PHE A 263 10.35 15.69 15.67
CA PHE A 263 11.19 15.99 14.51
C PHE A 263 12.69 15.83 14.83
N ILE A 264 13.49 15.52 13.82
CA ILE A 264 14.96 15.55 13.86
C ILE A 264 15.51 15.97 12.51
N THR A 265 16.64 16.69 12.48
CA THR A 265 17.33 16.95 11.21
C THR A 265 18.14 15.73 10.76
N GLY A 266 18.37 15.62 9.45
CA GLY A 266 19.18 14.54 8.89
C GLY A 266 20.62 14.53 9.44
N ASP A 267 21.24 15.69 9.60
CA ASP A 267 22.58 15.84 10.20
C ASP A 267 22.60 15.37 11.66
N GLU A 268 21.69 15.86 12.51
CA GLU A 268 21.60 15.44 13.92
C GLU A 268 21.36 13.94 14.06
N PHE A 269 20.50 13.37 13.20
CA PHE A 269 20.25 11.93 13.19
C PHE A 269 21.52 11.15 12.82
N LYS A 270 22.24 11.60 11.78
CA LYS A 270 23.45 10.92 11.30
C LYS A 270 24.59 10.99 12.30
N GLU A 271 24.75 12.12 12.98
CA GLU A 271 25.74 12.27 14.05
C GLU A 271 25.48 11.28 15.20
N LYS A 272 24.21 11.12 15.59
CA LYS A 272 23.85 10.30 16.76
C LYS A 272 23.68 8.80 16.46
N TYR A 273 23.09 8.45 15.31
CA TYR A 273 22.64 7.09 15.00
C TYR A 273 23.26 6.50 13.71
N GLY A 274 23.99 7.31 12.94
CA GLY A 274 24.49 6.93 11.63
C GLY A 274 23.37 6.87 10.59
N ASP A 275 23.28 5.76 9.86
CA ASP A 275 22.27 5.56 8.82
C ASP A 275 20.98 4.90 9.35
N HIS A 276 19.83 5.17 8.73
CA HIS A 276 18.53 4.56 9.06
C HIS A 276 18.37 3.12 8.52
N ASN A 277 19.29 2.69 7.64
CA ASN A 277 19.37 1.34 7.09
C ASN A 277 18.10 0.91 6.36
N ASP A 278 17.54 1.83 5.55
CA ASP A 278 16.55 1.51 4.53
C ASP A 278 17.24 1.27 3.18
N ALA A 279 16.79 0.27 2.43
CA ALA A 279 17.37 -0.05 1.12
C ALA A 279 16.91 0.90 -0.01
N VAL A 280 15.88 1.71 0.24
CA VAL A 280 15.16 2.46 -0.80
C VAL A 280 15.38 3.97 -0.70
N THR A 281 15.50 4.51 0.51
CA THR A 281 15.61 5.95 0.76
C THR A 281 16.97 6.34 1.35
N VAL A 282 17.36 7.59 1.13
CA VAL A 282 18.60 8.18 1.66
C VAL A 282 18.25 9.39 2.50
N ILE A 283 18.98 9.59 3.60
CA ILE A 283 18.83 10.76 4.48
C ILE A 283 19.46 11.98 3.81
N ASP A 284 18.64 13.01 3.55
CA ASP A 284 19.12 14.35 3.23
C ASP A 284 19.57 15.02 4.54
N PRO A 285 20.86 15.35 4.70
CA PRO A 285 21.35 15.88 5.97
C PRO A 285 20.73 17.24 6.34
N LYS A 286 20.34 18.04 5.34
CA LYS A 286 19.79 19.39 5.56
C LYS A 286 18.29 19.40 5.83
N ARG A 287 17.62 18.26 5.66
CA ARG A 287 16.17 18.16 5.81
C ARG A 287 15.78 17.83 7.24
N SER A 288 14.68 18.43 7.71
CA SER A 288 14.01 18.04 8.94
C SER A 288 12.93 17.00 8.64
N TYR A 289 12.92 15.90 9.41
CA TYR A 289 12.01 14.78 9.25
C TYR A 289 11.10 14.65 10.47
N SER A 290 9.80 14.40 10.25
CA SER A 290 8.92 13.91 11.32
C SER A 290 9.28 12.46 11.64
N VAL A 291 9.40 12.12 12.92
CA VAL A 291 9.85 10.76 13.34
C VAL A 291 8.80 10.06 14.18
N LYS A 292 8.28 10.71 15.22
CA LYS A 292 7.39 10.05 16.18
C LYS A 292 6.11 9.49 15.56
N ALA A 293 5.37 10.31 14.80
CA ALA A 293 4.13 9.85 14.18
C ALA A 293 4.37 8.74 13.13
N PRO A 294 5.34 8.88 12.20
CA PRO A 294 5.71 7.79 11.29
C PRO A 294 6.19 6.51 11.98
N THR A 295 6.79 6.62 13.17
CA THR A 295 7.19 5.44 13.97
C THR A 295 5.99 4.76 14.63
N ARG A 296 5.11 5.57 15.23
CA ARG A 296 3.90 5.11 15.92
C ARG A 296 2.92 4.46 14.97
N HIS A 297 2.78 4.97 13.74
CA HIS A 297 1.73 4.54 12.83
C HIS A 297 1.78 3.04 12.48
N PRO A 298 2.89 2.44 12.00
CA PRO A 298 2.93 1.01 11.68
C PRO A 298 2.68 0.08 12.87
N ILE A 299 3.11 0.49 14.07
CA ILE A 299 2.91 -0.26 15.33
C ILE A 299 1.40 -0.38 15.62
N TYR A 300 0.71 0.76 15.64
CA TYR A 300 -0.71 0.80 15.97
C TYR A 300 -1.59 0.32 14.81
N GLU A 301 -1.20 0.58 13.56
CA GLU A 301 -1.96 0.14 12.41
C GLU A 301 -1.98 -1.38 12.31
N ASN A 302 -0.87 -2.07 12.61
CA ASN A 302 -0.87 -3.53 12.67
C ASN A 302 -1.86 -4.07 13.72
N PHE A 303 -1.90 -3.47 14.91
CA PHE A 303 -2.89 -3.81 15.93
C PHE A 303 -4.32 -3.54 15.45
N ARG A 304 -4.58 -2.38 14.82
CA ARG A 304 -5.89 -2.03 14.28
C ARG A 304 -6.34 -3.00 13.20
N VAL A 305 -5.44 -3.47 12.32
CA VAL A 305 -5.74 -4.45 11.27
C VAL A 305 -6.14 -5.79 11.87
N GLU A 306 -5.40 -6.32 12.85
CA GLU A 306 -5.73 -7.57 13.52
C GLU A 306 -7.06 -7.46 14.31
N ALA A 307 -7.27 -6.33 15.01
CA ALA A 307 -8.52 -6.04 15.69
C ALA A 307 -9.71 -5.93 14.72
N PHE A 308 -9.53 -5.23 13.59
CA PHE A 308 -10.55 -5.08 12.55
C PHE A 308 -10.94 -6.44 11.98
N LYS A 309 -9.96 -7.29 11.66
CA LYS A 309 -10.20 -8.67 11.18
C LYS A 309 -10.99 -9.49 12.18
N ALA A 310 -10.59 -9.47 13.46
CA ALA A 310 -11.28 -10.19 14.53
C ALA A 310 -12.73 -9.70 14.70
N LEU A 311 -12.94 -8.39 14.69
CA LEU A 311 -14.26 -7.77 14.83
C LEU A 311 -15.15 -8.01 13.62
N LEU A 312 -14.59 -8.08 12.41
CA LEU A 312 -15.37 -8.20 11.16
C LEU A 312 -16.32 -9.40 11.17
N THR A 313 -15.95 -10.48 11.87
CA THR A 313 -16.76 -11.72 11.94
C THR A 313 -17.38 -11.98 13.32
N ALA A 314 -17.17 -11.10 14.31
CA ALA A 314 -17.50 -11.35 15.71
C ALA A 314 -19.01 -11.42 16.03
N ALA A 315 -19.80 -10.41 15.67
CA ALA A 315 -21.23 -10.36 15.99
C ALA A 315 -21.97 -9.43 15.04
N LYS A 316 -23.21 -9.73 14.66
CA LYS A 316 -23.99 -8.86 13.74
C LYS A 316 -24.74 -7.77 14.51
N THR A 317 -24.03 -6.77 15.03
CA THR A 317 -24.63 -5.68 15.82
C THR A 317 -24.12 -4.30 15.42
N ASP A 318 -24.82 -3.25 15.85
CA ASP A 318 -24.39 -1.86 15.62
C ASP A 318 -23.13 -1.52 16.44
N GLU A 319 -22.91 -2.17 17.57
CA GLU A 319 -21.67 -2.06 18.36
C GLU A 319 -20.47 -2.62 17.59
N GLN A 320 -20.65 -3.74 16.86
CA GLN A 320 -19.61 -4.28 15.98
C GLN A 320 -19.23 -3.24 14.92
N LEU A 321 -20.22 -2.69 14.21
CA LEU A 321 -19.99 -1.71 13.16
C LEU A 321 -19.37 -0.41 13.72
N SER A 322 -19.80 0.02 14.90
CA SER A 322 -19.23 1.18 15.59
C SER A 322 -17.76 0.96 15.96
N ALA A 323 -17.41 -0.23 16.47
CA ALA A 323 -16.02 -0.57 16.78
C ALA A 323 -15.14 -0.66 15.52
N LEU A 324 -15.65 -1.28 14.44
CA LEU A 324 -14.95 -1.31 13.14
C LEU A 324 -14.73 0.10 12.59
N GLY A 325 -15.75 0.95 12.68
CA GLY A 325 -15.70 2.32 12.20
C GLY A 325 -14.74 3.20 13.01
N GLU A 326 -14.70 3.01 14.33
CA GLU A 326 -13.75 3.68 15.22
C GLU A 326 -12.29 3.33 14.85
N LEU A 327 -12.01 2.06 14.55
CA LEU A 327 -10.69 1.65 14.05
C LEU A 327 -10.33 2.34 12.73
N MET A 328 -11.30 2.54 11.83
CA MET A 328 -11.08 3.28 10.58
C MET A 328 -10.76 4.75 10.86
N TYR A 329 -11.52 5.43 11.71
CA TYR A 329 -11.24 6.82 12.07
C TYR A 329 -9.87 6.99 12.74
N GLN A 330 -9.52 6.12 13.69
CA GLN A 330 -8.20 6.12 14.32
C GLN A 330 -7.07 5.93 13.32
N CYS A 331 -7.26 5.07 12.32
CA CYS A 331 -6.31 4.95 11.23
C CYS A 331 -6.16 6.27 10.47
N HIS A 332 -7.27 6.88 10.06
CA HIS A 332 -7.25 8.14 9.29
C HIS A 332 -6.49 9.25 10.03
N TYR A 333 -6.78 9.47 11.31
CA TYR A 333 -6.05 10.47 12.10
C TYR A 333 -4.58 10.10 12.32
N SER A 334 -4.28 8.81 12.53
CA SER A 334 -2.89 8.34 12.62
C SER A 334 -2.12 8.56 11.31
N TYR A 335 -2.79 8.44 10.17
CA TYR A 335 -2.24 8.68 8.84
C TYR A 335 -1.99 10.17 8.60
N ASN A 336 -2.95 11.02 8.96
CA ASN A 336 -2.80 12.48 8.88
C ASN A 336 -1.67 12.99 9.78
N ALA A 337 -1.49 12.41 10.97
CA ALA A 337 -0.38 12.74 11.86
C ALA A 337 1.01 12.42 11.25
N CYS A 338 1.08 11.50 10.28
CA CYS A 338 2.32 11.24 9.53
C CYS A 338 2.60 12.30 8.46
N GLY A 339 1.69 13.27 8.24
CA GLY A 339 1.81 14.28 7.18
C GLY A 339 1.35 13.81 5.80
N LEU A 340 0.61 12.70 5.73
CA LEU A 340 0.06 12.11 4.51
C LEU A 340 -1.44 12.41 4.30
N GLY A 341 -2.05 13.24 5.15
CA GLY A 341 -3.45 13.65 5.02
C GLY A 341 -3.70 14.58 3.84
N SER A 342 -4.97 14.90 3.59
CA SER A 342 -5.35 15.94 2.63
C SER A 342 -6.72 16.54 2.97
N ASP A 343 -6.90 17.83 2.69
CA ASP A 343 -8.17 18.52 2.96
C ASP A 343 -9.39 17.84 2.32
N GLY A 344 -9.20 17.23 1.13
CA GLY A 344 -10.28 16.54 0.41
C GLY A 344 -10.69 15.24 1.08
N THR A 345 -9.72 14.40 1.47
CA THR A 345 -10.01 13.17 2.21
C THR A 345 -10.59 13.46 3.58
N ASP A 346 -10.06 14.46 4.28
CA ASP A 346 -10.51 14.85 5.62
C ASP A 346 -11.95 15.36 5.58
N ARG A 347 -12.28 16.17 4.56
CA ARG A 347 -13.66 16.63 4.35
C ARG A 347 -14.63 15.48 4.06
N LEU A 348 -14.25 14.49 3.26
CA LEU A 348 -15.09 13.31 3.03
C LEU A 348 -15.30 12.51 4.32
N VAL A 349 -14.25 12.29 5.11
CA VAL A 349 -14.34 11.59 6.41
C VAL A 349 -15.25 12.36 7.37
N ASN A 350 -15.11 13.69 7.46
CA ASN A 350 -15.96 14.54 8.29
C ASN A 350 -17.43 14.50 7.84
N LEU A 351 -17.72 14.49 6.54
CA LEU A 351 -19.09 14.35 6.02
C LEU A 351 -19.73 13.02 6.44
N VAL A 352 -18.96 11.92 6.45
CA VAL A 352 -19.42 10.62 6.96
C VAL A 352 -19.73 10.71 8.45
N GLN A 353 -18.85 11.32 9.25
CA GLN A 353 -19.08 11.51 10.68
C GLN A 353 -20.33 12.36 10.96
N GLU A 354 -20.55 13.43 10.21
CA GLU A 354 -21.73 14.28 10.36
C GLU A 354 -23.03 13.54 10.07
N ILE A 355 -23.04 12.66 9.05
CA ILE A 355 -24.20 11.82 8.73
C ILE A 355 -24.40 10.74 9.78
N GLN A 356 -23.33 10.07 10.21
CA GLN A 356 -23.38 9.06 11.28
C GLN A 356 -23.99 9.62 12.57
N HIS A 357 -23.64 10.85 12.96
CA HIS A 357 -24.10 11.48 14.21
C HIS A 357 -25.33 12.38 14.04
N ARG A 358 -25.95 12.39 12.85
CA ARG A 358 -27.16 13.19 12.61
C ARG A 358 -28.30 12.69 13.50
N LYS A 359 -28.98 13.62 14.18
CA LYS A 359 -30.21 13.30 14.91
C LYS A 359 -31.31 12.88 13.93
N THR A 360 -31.70 11.61 13.96
CA THR A 360 -32.87 11.11 13.24
C THR A 360 -34.15 11.54 13.97
N THR A 361 -35.19 11.87 13.20
CA THR A 361 -36.51 12.24 13.73
C THR A 361 -37.27 11.05 14.30
N SER A 362 -36.90 9.82 13.93
CA SER A 362 -37.44 8.58 14.48
C SER A 362 -36.54 8.05 15.60
N GLN A 363 -37.09 7.88 16.80
CA GLN A 363 -36.39 7.32 17.97
C GLN A 363 -35.89 5.87 17.77
N HIS A 364 -36.21 5.23 16.64
CA HIS A 364 -35.91 3.84 16.33
C HIS A 364 -34.90 3.62 15.20
N GLU A 365 -34.44 4.68 14.51
CA GLU A 365 -33.41 4.52 13.47
C GLU A 365 -32.04 4.96 13.96
N GLY A 366 -31.19 3.97 14.24
CA GLY A 366 -29.76 4.16 14.47
C GLY A 366 -28.99 4.54 13.20
N PRO A 367 -27.66 4.76 13.33
CA PRO A 367 -26.80 5.11 12.21
C PRO A 367 -26.78 4.01 11.13
N SER A 368 -26.52 4.42 9.89
CA SER A 368 -26.38 3.53 8.75
C SER A 368 -24.94 3.47 8.22
N LEU A 369 -24.18 4.57 8.34
CA LEU A 369 -22.73 4.64 8.16
C LEU A 369 -22.03 4.69 9.51
N PHE A 370 -20.85 4.08 9.62
CA PHE A 370 -20.21 3.85 10.92
C PHE A 370 -18.73 4.27 10.98
N GLY A 371 -18.06 4.37 9.83
CA GLY A 371 -16.65 4.72 9.80
C GLY A 371 -16.14 5.08 8.43
N ALA A 372 -15.05 5.85 8.39
CA ALA A 372 -14.37 6.18 7.16
C ALA A 372 -12.86 6.36 7.39
N LYS A 373 -12.05 6.02 6.39
CA LYS A 373 -10.62 6.31 6.35
C LYS A 373 -10.12 6.57 4.95
N ILE A 374 -9.06 7.36 4.84
CA ILE A 374 -8.25 7.43 3.62
C ILE A 374 -7.73 6.03 3.23
N THR A 375 -7.63 5.80 1.92
CA THR A 375 -7.03 4.59 1.33
C THR A 375 -6.14 4.95 0.15
N GLY A 376 -5.12 4.12 -0.11
CA GLY A 376 -4.12 4.35 -1.16
C GLY A 376 -2.84 5.02 -0.65
N GLY A 377 -2.11 5.66 -1.57
CA GLY A 377 -0.74 6.16 -1.35
C GLY A 377 -0.60 7.48 -0.57
N GLY A 378 -1.70 8.16 -0.25
CA GLY A 378 -1.72 9.36 0.60
C GLY A 378 -1.54 10.69 -0.13
N SER A 379 -1.68 11.79 0.62
CA SER A 379 -1.61 13.17 0.12
C SER A 379 -2.67 13.48 -0.94
N GLY A 380 -3.83 12.82 -0.82
CA GLY A 380 -4.96 12.84 -1.76
C GLY A 380 -5.61 11.47 -1.86
N GLY A 381 -6.31 11.20 -2.97
CA GLY A 381 -6.86 9.87 -3.28
C GLY A 381 -8.29 9.65 -2.79
N SER A 382 -8.58 8.43 -2.34
CA SER A 382 -9.95 7.98 -2.02
C SER A 382 -10.15 7.75 -0.52
N VAL A 383 -11.41 7.79 -0.09
CA VAL A 383 -11.85 7.42 1.25
C VAL A 383 -12.67 6.15 1.17
N CYS A 384 -12.33 5.15 1.98
CA CYS A 384 -13.15 3.96 2.20
C CYS A 384 -14.11 4.22 3.36
N VAL A 385 -15.39 3.92 3.16
CA VAL A 385 -16.49 4.08 4.12
C VAL A 385 -17.09 2.71 4.43
N ILE A 386 -17.38 2.43 5.70
CA ILE A 386 -18.10 1.23 6.16
C ILE A 386 -19.51 1.59 6.64
N GLY A 387 -20.48 0.75 6.31
CA GLY A 387 -21.85 0.90 6.78
C GLY A 387 -22.68 -0.37 6.63
N LYS A 388 -23.96 -0.26 6.98
CA LYS A 388 -24.95 -1.32 6.79
C LYS A 388 -25.17 -1.56 5.30
N ASN A 389 -25.27 -2.82 4.89
CA ASN A 389 -25.71 -3.16 3.55
C ASN A 389 -27.22 -2.88 3.41
N SER A 390 -27.58 -1.62 3.17
CA SER A 390 -28.96 -1.14 3.12
C SER A 390 -29.13 -0.02 2.08
N LEU A 391 -30.36 0.19 1.62
CA LEU A 391 -30.69 1.29 0.69
C LEU A 391 -30.39 2.66 1.31
N LYS A 392 -30.74 2.84 2.60
CA LYS A 392 -30.47 4.07 3.36
C LYS A 392 -28.99 4.45 3.33
N SER A 393 -28.10 3.48 3.51
CA SER A 393 -26.65 3.72 3.47
C SER A 393 -26.19 4.16 2.08
N SER A 394 -26.71 3.55 1.01
CA SER A 394 -26.44 4.01 -0.36
C SER A 394 -26.95 5.44 -0.61
N GLU A 395 -28.14 5.79 -0.12
CA GLU A 395 -28.69 7.15 -0.24
C GLU A 395 -27.85 8.19 0.52
N GLU A 396 -27.37 7.85 1.72
CA GLU A 396 -26.47 8.67 2.52
C GLU A 396 -25.11 8.89 1.82
N ILE A 397 -24.57 7.87 1.13
CA ILE A 397 -23.36 8.03 0.30
C ILE A 397 -23.59 9.01 -0.85
N PHE A 398 -24.74 8.95 -1.52
CA PHE A 398 -25.08 9.94 -2.55
C PHE A 398 -25.30 11.34 -1.97
N GLU A 399 -25.80 11.46 -0.74
CA GLU A 399 -25.87 12.74 -0.04
C GLU A 399 -24.47 13.31 0.20
N ILE A 400 -23.52 12.50 0.69
CA ILE A 400 -22.11 12.89 0.86
C ILE A 400 -21.54 13.40 -0.45
N GLN A 401 -21.74 12.66 -1.53
CA GLN A 401 -21.26 13.01 -2.88
C GLN A 401 -21.77 14.40 -3.31
N LYS A 402 -23.07 14.67 -3.11
CA LYS A 402 -23.69 15.98 -3.41
C LYS A 402 -23.17 17.10 -2.52
N ARG A 403 -23.04 16.86 -1.21
CA ARG A 403 -22.51 17.84 -0.25
C ARG A 403 -21.06 18.19 -0.54
N TYR A 404 -20.24 17.20 -0.88
CA TYR A 404 -18.85 17.41 -1.28
C TYR A 404 -18.75 18.23 -2.57
N LYS A 405 -19.58 17.93 -3.58
CA LYS A 405 -19.66 18.73 -4.81
C LYS A 405 -20.08 20.16 -4.53
N ALA A 406 -21.08 20.39 -3.69
CA ALA A 406 -21.52 21.73 -3.34
C ALA A 406 -20.39 22.54 -2.69
N ALA A 407 -19.53 21.89 -1.89
CA ALA A 407 -18.44 22.57 -1.19
C ALA A 407 -17.17 22.77 -2.04
N THR A 408 -16.89 21.87 -2.99
CA THR A 408 -15.60 21.83 -3.71
C THR A 408 -15.71 22.02 -5.22
N GLY A 409 -16.92 21.96 -5.78
CA GLY A 409 -17.17 21.89 -7.22
C GLY A 409 -16.90 20.51 -7.85
N TYR A 410 -16.24 19.59 -7.13
CA TYR A 410 -15.91 18.25 -7.62
C TYR A 410 -16.95 17.22 -7.20
N LEU A 411 -17.45 16.40 -8.13
CA LEU A 411 -18.33 15.27 -7.81
C LEU A 411 -17.47 14.00 -7.60
N PRO A 412 -17.36 13.46 -6.37
CA PRO A 412 -16.60 12.24 -6.12
C PRO A 412 -17.03 11.08 -7.00
N ILE A 413 -16.09 10.29 -7.53
CA ILE A 413 -16.42 8.97 -8.08
C ILE A 413 -16.73 8.04 -6.90
N VAL A 414 -17.83 7.30 -6.99
CA VAL A 414 -18.21 6.30 -5.98
C VAL A 414 -17.82 4.92 -6.50
N PHE A 415 -17.05 4.19 -5.70
CA PHE A 415 -16.65 2.81 -5.93
C PHE A 415 -17.48 1.89 -5.04
N GLU A 416 -18.04 0.84 -5.61
CA GLU A 416 -18.81 -0.15 -4.87
C GLU A 416 -18.61 -1.56 -5.42
N GLY A 417 -18.96 -2.56 -4.62
CA GLY A 417 -18.86 -3.97 -4.99
C GLY A 417 -17.47 -4.57 -4.75
N SER A 418 -17.25 -5.74 -5.32
CA SER A 418 -16.00 -6.48 -5.24
C SER A 418 -15.86 -7.38 -6.46
N SER A 419 -14.62 -7.77 -6.79
CA SER A 419 -14.32 -8.61 -7.95
C SER A 419 -13.27 -9.66 -7.61
N PRO A 420 -13.20 -10.78 -8.36
CA PRO A 420 -12.05 -11.66 -8.27
C PRO A 420 -10.79 -10.96 -8.80
N GLY A 421 -9.65 -11.23 -8.17
CA GLY A 421 -8.34 -10.85 -8.70
C GLY A 421 -7.97 -11.66 -9.93
N ALA A 422 -6.90 -11.26 -10.62
CA ALA A 422 -6.49 -11.82 -11.90
C ALA A 422 -6.28 -13.34 -11.87
N GLY A 423 -5.77 -13.89 -10.77
CA GLY A 423 -5.58 -15.34 -10.61
C GLY A 423 -6.88 -16.15 -10.69
N LYS A 424 -7.99 -15.58 -10.20
CA LYS A 424 -9.32 -16.22 -10.20
C LYS A 424 -10.17 -15.79 -11.40
N PHE A 425 -10.02 -14.54 -11.84
CA PHE A 425 -10.68 -14.02 -13.04
C PHE A 425 -10.18 -14.73 -14.31
N GLY A 426 -8.88 -15.03 -14.36
CA GLY A 426 -8.25 -15.74 -15.45
C GLY A 426 -8.09 -14.89 -16.71
N TYR A 427 -7.99 -15.58 -17.84
CA TYR A 427 -7.78 -14.96 -19.15
C TYR A 427 -8.59 -15.69 -20.23
N LEU A 428 -8.81 -15.00 -21.36
CA LEU A 428 -9.41 -15.58 -22.56
C LEU A 428 -8.35 -15.69 -23.65
N LYS A 429 -8.12 -16.90 -24.15
CA LYS A 429 -7.21 -17.13 -25.29
C LYS A 429 -8.03 -17.24 -26.56
N ILE A 430 -7.99 -16.20 -27.38
CA ILE A 430 -8.66 -16.17 -28.68
C ILE A 430 -7.64 -16.62 -29.74
N ARG A 431 -7.98 -17.67 -30.49
CA ARG A 431 -7.20 -18.08 -31.67
C ARG A 431 -7.96 -17.68 -32.91
N TRP A 432 -7.32 -16.92 -33.78
CA TRP A 432 -7.83 -16.74 -35.14
C TRP A 432 -7.79 -18.10 -35.84
N ARG A 433 -8.94 -18.54 -36.35
CA ARG A 433 -8.94 -19.69 -37.26
C ARG A 433 -8.25 -19.21 -38.52
N SER A 434 -7.09 -19.79 -38.82
CA SER A 434 -6.46 -19.68 -40.13
C SER A 434 -7.50 -20.10 -41.16
N ALA A 435 -7.81 -19.20 -42.10
CA ALA A 435 -8.66 -19.50 -43.24
C ALA A 435 -7.95 -20.49 -44.19
#